data_AF-A0A3B0U934-F1
#
_entry.id   AF-A0A3B0U934-F1
#
_cell.length_a   1.000
_cell.length_b   1.000
_cell.length_c   1.000
_cell.angle_alpha   90.00
_cell.angle_beta   90.00
_cell.angle_gamma   90.00
#
_symmetry.space_group_name_H-M   'P 1'
#
loop_
_entity.id
_entity.type
_entity.pdbx_description
1 polymer ?
#
loop_
_entity_poly.entity_id
_entity_poly.type
_entity_poly.pdbx_seq_one_letter_code
_entity_poly.pdbx_strand_id
1 'polypeptide(L)'
;MVFIGATLYAFEIPNYFNWIVQKTKPYSGIKLTLAKTGLAIAYFNPLWIGRHLLFIKLFSGNFEAINSHLLEIALWSFLANIPISFIANYIIQNKMPLKWRFLASAIFSALMAIYYALSETIF
;
A
#
# COMPACT_ATOMS: atom_id res chain seq x y z
N MET A 1 1.74 -1.99 15.00
CA MET A 1 1.16 -2.02 13.63
C MET A 1 -0.33 -2.29 13.59
N VAL A 2 -0.84 -3.28 14.34
CA VAL A 2 -2.29 -3.60 14.37
C VAL A 2 -3.15 -2.39 14.75
N PHE A 3 -2.75 -1.60 15.75
CA PHE A 3 -3.49 -0.41 16.17
C PHE A 3 -3.62 0.64 15.05
N ILE A 4 -2.52 0.96 14.36
CA ILE A 4 -2.51 1.88 13.22
C ILE A 4 -3.36 1.33 12.06
N GLY A 5 -3.26 0.02 11.82
CA GLY A 5 -4.08 -0.69 10.83
C GLY A 5 -5.58 -0.58 11.11
N ALA A 6 -5.98 -0.80 12.36
CA ALA A 6 -7.37 -0.78 12.81
C ALA A 6 -7.97 0.62 12.97
N THR A 7 -7.14 1.67 12.99
CA THR A 7 -7.58 3.06 13.20
C THR A 7 -7.38 3.89 11.93
N LEU A 8 -6.17 4.42 11.74
CA LEU A 8 -5.83 5.34 10.65
C LEU A 8 -6.08 4.68 9.30
N TYR A 9 -5.62 3.45 9.09
CA TYR A 9 -5.67 2.82 7.77
C TYR A 9 -7.07 2.29 7.45
N ALA A 10 -7.81 1.80 8.45
CA ALA A 10 -9.20 1.39 8.32
C ALA A 10 -10.12 2.56 7.95
N PHE A 11 -9.75 3.80 8.28
CA PHE A 11 -10.47 4.98 7.84
C PHE A 11 -9.96 5.50 6.48
N GLU A 12 -8.65 5.66 6.31
CA GLU A 12 -8.05 6.33 5.15
C GLU A 12 -8.22 5.52 3.85
N ILE A 13 -7.91 4.22 3.88
CA ILE A 13 -7.84 3.38 2.68
C ILE A 13 -9.23 3.16 2.05
N PRO A 14 -10.30 2.80 2.80
CA PRO A 14 -11.63 2.63 2.18
C PRO A 14 -12.17 3.94 1.59
N ASN A 15 -11.92 5.07 2.26
CA ASN A 15 -12.31 6.39 1.77
C ASN A 15 -11.57 6.73 0.46
N TYR A 16 -10.27 6.43 0.40
CA TYR A 16 -9.49 6.62 -0.82
C TYR A 16 -9.98 5.72 -1.97
N PHE A 17 -10.31 4.45 -1.69
CA PHE A 17 -10.87 3.54 -2.70
C PHE A 17 -12.25 3.99 -3.20
N ASN A 18 -13.09 4.52 -2.31
CA ASN A 18 -14.35 5.13 -2.71
C ASN A 18 -14.09 6.36 -3.60
N TRP A 19 -13.15 7.22 -3.22
CA TRP A 19 -12.75 8.37 -4.02
C TRP A 19 -12.25 7.97 -5.42
N ILE A 20 -11.45 6.91 -5.55
CA ILE A 20 -11.04 6.36 -6.86
C ILE A 20 -12.28 6.02 -7.70
N VAL A 21 -13.27 5.34 -7.12
CA VAL A 21 -14.51 4.99 -7.84
C VAL A 21 -15.23 6.25 -8.32
N GLN A 22 -15.37 7.26 -7.48
CA GLN A 22 -16.01 8.52 -7.85
C GLN A 22 -15.22 9.26 -8.95
N LYS A 23 -13.89 9.37 -8.79
CA LYS A 23 -13.01 10.10 -9.70
C LYS A 23 -12.94 9.47 -11.09
N THR A 24 -13.10 8.15 -11.16
CA THR A 24 -13.00 7.39 -12.40
C THR A 24 -14.34 7.14 -13.10
N LYS A 25 -15.47 7.62 -12.55
CA LYS A 25 -16.79 7.59 -13.20
C LYS A 25 -16.79 8.07 -14.67
N PRO A 26 -16.03 9.11 -15.07
CA PRO A 26 -16.02 9.58 -16.46
C PRO A 26 -15.26 8.66 -17.44
N TYR A 27 -14.51 7.68 -16.94
CA TYR A 27 -13.67 6.81 -17.77
C TYR A 27 -14.38 5.49 -18.07
N SER A 28 -14.07 4.93 -19.24
CA SER A 28 -14.56 3.61 -19.66
C SER A 28 -13.44 2.77 -20.28
N GLY A 29 -13.68 1.46 -20.41
CA GLY A 29 -12.75 0.51 -21.04
C GLY A 29 -11.36 0.47 -20.39
N ILE A 30 -10.31 0.44 -21.21
CA ILE A 30 -8.92 0.35 -20.74
C ILE A 30 -8.50 1.57 -19.90
N LYS A 31 -9.02 2.76 -20.23
CA LYS A 31 -8.71 4.01 -19.51
C LYS A 31 -9.19 3.94 -18.07
N LEU A 32 -10.39 3.39 -17.84
CA LEU A 32 -10.92 3.16 -16.49
C LEU A 32 -10.01 2.23 -15.68
N THR A 33 -9.61 1.12 -16.29
CA THR A 33 -8.79 0.08 -15.66
C THR A 33 -7.42 0.62 -15.25
N LEU A 34 -6.76 1.34 -16.17
CA LEU A 34 -5.46 1.95 -15.91
C LEU A 34 -5.56 3.09 -14.89
N ALA A 35 -6.59 3.93 -14.97
CA ALA A 35 -6.80 5.03 -14.02
C ALA A 35 -7.01 4.50 -12.59
N LYS A 36 -7.84 3.48 -12.41
CA LYS A 36 -8.08 2.86 -11.10
C LYS A 36 -6.80 2.27 -10.50
N THR A 37 -6.06 1.53 -11.31
CA THR A 37 -4.80 0.88 -10.89
C THR A 37 -3.73 1.92 -10.58
N GLY A 38 -3.55 2.90 -11.48
CA GLY A 38 -2.56 3.96 -11.34
C GLY A 38 -2.81 4.83 -10.11
N LEU A 39 -4.07 5.20 -9.84
CA LEU A 39 -4.42 5.96 -8.63
C LEU A 39 -4.14 5.14 -7.37
N ALA A 40 -4.44 3.85 -7.34
CA ALA A 40 -4.12 3.00 -6.20
C ALA A 40 -2.59 2.91 -5.95
N ILE A 41 -1.80 2.75 -7.00
CA ILE A 41 -0.33 2.74 -6.89
C ILE A 41 0.22 4.10 -6.46
N ALA A 42 -0.35 5.20 -6.98
CA ALA A 42 0.03 6.55 -6.60
C ALA A 42 -0.23 6.85 -5.12
N TYR A 43 -1.21 6.19 -4.52
CA TYR A 43 -1.46 6.25 -3.08
C TYR A 43 -0.44 5.43 -2.29
N PHE A 44 -0.18 4.19 -2.70
CA PHE A 44 0.83 3.32 -2.09
C PHE A 44 2.26 3.64 -2.58
N ASN A 45 2.58 4.93 -2.71
CA ASN A 45 3.86 5.45 -3.19
C ASN A 45 4.97 5.32 -2.12
N PRO A 46 6.23 5.72 -2.41
CA PRO A 46 7.31 5.67 -1.43
C PRO A 46 7.03 6.38 -0.10
N LEU A 47 6.27 7.48 -0.09
CA LEU A 47 5.91 8.19 1.15
C LEU A 47 4.98 7.35 2.03
N TRP A 48 4.07 6.58 1.43
CA TRP A 48 3.25 5.62 2.18
C TRP A 48 4.12 4.59 2.89
N ILE A 49 5.09 4.01 2.16
CA ILE A 49 6.03 3.03 2.71
C ILE A 49 6.88 3.68 3.82
N GLY A 50 7.42 4.87 3.57
CA GLY A 50 8.22 5.62 4.54
C GLY A 50 7.44 5.94 5.81
N ARG A 51 6.17 6.34 5.69
CA ARG A 51 5.27 6.53 6.85
C ARG A 51 5.10 5.24 7.64
N HIS A 52 4.96 4.11 6.96
CA HIS A 52 4.82 2.82 7.62
C HIS A 52 6.10 2.41 8.36
N LEU A 53 7.27 2.58 7.73
CA LEU A 53 8.57 2.34 8.35
C LEU A 53 8.80 3.24 9.56
N LEU A 54 8.44 4.52 9.46
CA LEU A 54 8.51 5.48 10.57
C LEU A 54 7.67 4.99 11.76
N PHE A 55 6.43 4.58 11.52
CA PHE A 55 5.59 4.02 12.59
C PHE A 55 6.22 2.75 13.19
N ILE A 56 6.85 1.87 12.40
CA ILE A 56 7.52 0.68 12.93
C ILE A 56 8.62 1.10 13.90
N LYS A 57 9.53 1.98 13.48
CA LYS A 57 10.64 2.43 14.32
C LYS A 57 10.15 3.16 15.58
N LEU A 58 9.13 4.00 15.45
CA LEU A 58 8.54 4.76 16.55
C LEU A 58 7.89 3.83 17.60
N PHE A 59 7.09 2.85 17.18
CA PHE A 59 6.45 1.90 18.10
C PHE A 59 7.39 0.80 18.61
N SER A 60 8.51 0.55 17.93
CA SER A 60 9.57 -0.34 18.42
C SER A 60 10.55 0.36 19.38
N GLY A 61 10.39 1.66 19.64
CA GLY A 61 11.28 2.44 20.50
C GLY A 61 12.67 2.73 19.89
N ASN A 62 12.88 2.44 18.61
CA ASN A 62 14.15 2.65 17.91
C ASN A 62 14.16 4.04 17.23
N PHE A 63 14.22 5.09 18.06
CA PHE A 63 14.16 6.47 17.59
C PHE A 63 15.42 6.90 16.82
N GLU A 64 16.59 6.32 17.14
CA GLU A 64 17.86 6.64 16.47
C GLU A 64 17.87 6.21 15.00
N ALA A 65 17.12 5.16 14.65
CA ALA A 65 16.95 4.72 13.27
C ALA A 65 15.97 5.60 12.45
N ILE A 66 15.37 6.64 13.04
CA ILE A 66 14.49 7.58 12.34
C ILE A 66 15.35 8.69 11.73
N ASN A 67 15.74 8.52 10.47
CA ASN A 67 16.53 9.50 9.72
C ASN A 67 16.12 9.53 8.23
N SER A 68 16.77 10.39 7.44
CA SER A 68 16.46 10.58 6.01
C SER A 68 16.65 9.31 5.17
N HIS A 69 17.49 8.36 5.61
CA HIS A 69 17.71 7.10 4.92
C HIS A 69 16.43 6.24 4.86
N LEU A 70 15.46 6.43 5.77
CA LEU A 70 14.15 5.75 5.68
C LEU A 70 13.41 6.04 4.38
N LEU A 71 13.55 7.25 3.82
CA LEU A 71 12.93 7.59 2.54
C LEU A 71 13.62 6.90 1.37
N GLU A 72 14.93 6.72 1.45
CA GLU A 72 15.70 5.97 0.45
C GLU A 72 15.32 4.49 0.47
N ILE A 73 15.25 3.88 1.65
CA ILE A 73 14.75 2.50 1.81
C ILE A 73 13.34 2.39 1.25
N ALA A 74 12.47 3.36 1.55
CA ALA A 74 11.09 3.35 1.06
C ALA A 74 11.00 3.46 -0.47
N LEU A 75 11.89 4.26 -1.10
CA LEU A 75 11.97 4.38 -2.55
C LEU A 75 12.41 3.07 -3.19
N TRP A 76 13.52 2.48 -2.72
CA TRP A 76 14.01 1.20 -3.24
C TRP A 76 13.00 0.08 -3.01
N SER A 77 12.38 0.03 -1.83
CA SER A 77 11.30 -0.91 -1.53
C SER A 77 10.12 -0.73 -2.48
N PHE A 78 9.71 0.50 -2.77
CA PHE A 78 8.64 0.75 -3.74
C PHE A 78 9.03 0.20 -5.11
N LEU A 79 10.21 0.57 -5.62
CA LEU A 79 10.70 0.17 -6.95
C LEU A 79 10.79 -1.36 -7.11
N ALA A 80 11.36 -2.05 -6.13
CA ALA A 80 11.46 -3.51 -6.12
C ALA A 80 10.08 -4.18 -6.13
N ASN A 81 9.08 -3.55 -5.50
CA ASN A 81 7.74 -4.10 -5.37
C ASN A 81 6.76 -3.65 -6.45
N ILE A 82 7.14 -2.75 -7.38
CA ILE A 82 6.26 -2.26 -8.44
C ILE A 82 5.57 -3.42 -9.20
N PRO A 83 6.27 -4.48 -9.66
CA PRO A 83 5.63 -5.50 -10.50
C PRO A 83 4.51 -6.23 -9.75
N ILE A 84 4.79 -6.70 -8.54
CA ILE A 84 3.84 -7.44 -7.71
C ILE A 84 2.71 -6.52 -7.24
N SER A 85 3.06 -5.31 -6.79
CA SER A 85 2.09 -4.31 -6.32
C SER A 85 1.16 -3.85 -7.44
N PHE A 86 1.66 -3.75 -8.68
CA PHE A 86 0.85 -3.40 -9.84
C PHE A 86 -0.20 -4.47 -10.12
N ILE A 87 0.21 -5.74 -10.15
CA ILE A 87 -0.71 -6.87 -10.39
C ILE A 87 -1.76 -6.96 -9.28
N ALA A 88 -1.34 -6.87 -8.02
CA ALA A 88 -2.25 -6.91 -6.88
C ALA A 88 -3.27 -5.76 -6.93
N ASN A 89 -2.81 -4.52 -7.14
CA ASN A 89 -3.70 -3.36 -7.22
C ASN A 89 -4.61 -3.42 -8.46
N TYR A 90 -4.13 -3.96 -9.58
CA TYR A 90 -4.97 -4.19 -10.75
C TYR A 90 -6.15 -5.10 -10.42
N ILE A 91 -5.88 -6.24 -9.75
CA ILE A 91 -6.91 -7.21 -9.36
C ILE A 91 -7.88 -6.58 -8.36
N ILE A 92 -7.37 -5.97 -7.29
CA ILE A 92 -8.17 -5.37 -6.22
C ILE A 92 -9.09 -4.28 -6.79
N GLN A 93 -8.57 -3.38 -7.63
CA GLN A 93 -9.35 -2.23 -8.10
C GLN A 93 -10.34 -2.57 -9.22
N ASN A 94 -10.09 -3.61 -10.02
CA ASN A 94 -10.88 -3.89 -11.21
C ASN A 94 -11.75 -5.13 -11.11
N LYS A 95 -11.36 -6.12 -10.31
CA LYS A 95 -12.07 -7.40 -10.19
C LYS A 95 -12.86 -7.53 -8.88
N MET A 96 -12.51 -6.77 -7.84
CA MET A 96 -13.15 -6.88 -6.54
C MET A 96 -14.22 -5.79 -6.30
N PRO A 97 -15.38 -6.16 -5.70
CA PRO A 97 -16.37 -5.19 -5.24
C PRO A 97 -15.76 -4.24 -4.19
N LEU A 98 -16.19 -2.97 -4.19
CA LEU A 98 -15.63 -1.93 -3.32
C LEU A 98 -15.56 -2.34 -1.84
N LYS A 99 -16.61 -3.00 -1.34
CA LYS A 99 -16.70 -3.49 0.05
C LYS A 99 -15.59 -4.47 0.46
N TRP A 100 -15.00 -5.18 -0.50
CA TRP A 100 -13.95 -6.18 -0.26
C TRP A 100 -12.54 -5.65 -0.50
N ARG A 101 -12.39 -4.49 -1.16
CA ARG A 101 -11.07 -3.99 -1.57
C ARG A 101 -10.15 -3.69 -0.41
N PHE A 102 -10.69 -3.13 0.67
CA PHE A 102 -9.90 -2.86 1.87
C PHE A 102 -9.36 -4.16 2.47
N LEU A 103 -10.22 -5.17 2.66
CA LEU A 103 -9.80 -6.46 3.19
C LEU A 103 -8.75 -7.13 2.30
N ALA A 104 -8.96 -7.13 0.98
CA ALA A 104 -8.02 -7.69 0.03
C ALA A 104 -6.66 -6.98 0.06
N SER A 105 -6.67 -5.64 0.12
CA SER A 105 -5.46 -4.83 0.27
C SER A 105 -4.73 -5.13 1.58
N ALA A 106 -5.47 -5.25 2.68
CA ALA A 106 -4.90 -5.55 4.00
C ALA A 106 -4.26 -6.95 4.04
N ILE A 107 -4.92 -7.96 3.47
CA ILE A 107 -4.37 -9.32 3.36
C ILE A 107 -3.11 -9.31 2.49
N PHE A 108 -3.14 -8.64 1.33
CA PHE A 108 -1.97 -8.51 0.48
C PHE A 108 -0.79 -7.88 1.23
N SER A 109 -1.03 -6.76 1.94
CA SER A 109 0.02 -6.11 2.74
C SER A 109 0.56 -7.02 3.85
N ALA A 110 -0.29 -7.79 4.53
CA ALA A 110 0.15 -8.73 5.57
C ALA A 110 1.03 -9.85 5.00
N LEU A 111 0.67 -10.39 3.83
CA LEU A 111 1.47 -11.40 3.13
C LEU A 111 2.82 -10.85 2.71
N MET A 112 2.87 -9.62 2.16
CA MET A 112 4.14 -8.97 1.80
C MET A 112 5.02 -8.73 3.03
N ALA A 113 4.43 -8.34 4.16
CA ALA A 113 5.18 -8.16 5.40
C ALA A 113 5.83 -9.46 5.89
N ILE A 114 5.10 -10.58 5.83
CA ILE A 114 5.65 -11.91 6.16
C ILE A 114 6.76 -12.28 5.17
N TYR A 115 6.51 -12.08 3.88
CA TYR A 115 7.49 -12.37 2.83
C TYR A 115 8.81 -11.62 3.06
N TYR A 116 8.79 -10.32 3.32
CA TYR A 116 10.03 -9.57 3.58
C TYR A 116 10.75 -10.03 4.84
N ALA A 117 10.01 -10.30 5.92
CA ALA A 117 10.61 -10.79 7.15
C ALA A 117 11.32 -12.15 6.93
N LEU A 118 10.76 -13.03 6.09
CA LEU A 118 11.42 -14.26 5.69
C LEU A 118 12.63 -14.01 4.77
N SER A 119 12.51 -13.08 3.82
CA SER A 119 13.61 -12.73 2.93
C SER A 119 14.85 -12.23 3.67
N GLU A 120 14.70 -11.48 4.77
CA GLU A 120 15.83 -11.06 5.61
C GLU A 120 16.57 -12.22 6.30
N THR A 121 15.94 -13.41 6.41
CA THR A 121 16.53 -14.58 7.07
C THR A 121 17.07 -15.63 6.10
N ILE A 122 16.51 -15.70 4.89
CA ILE A 122 16.82 -16.73 3.90
C ILE A 122 17.94 -16.29 2.94
N PHE A 123 18.10 -14.99 2.74
CA PHE A 123 19.10 -14.38 1.85
C PHE A 123 20.00 -13.43 2.64
#